data_AF-F8NA82-F1
#
_entry.id   AF-F8NA82-F1
#
_cell.length_a   1.000
_cell.length_b   1.000
_cell.length_c   1.000
_cell.angle_alpha   90.00
_cell.angle_beta   90.00
_cell.angle_gamma   90.00
#
_symmetry.space_group_name_H-M   'P 1'
#
loop_
_entity.id
_entity.type
_entity.pdbx_description
1 polymer ?
#
loop_
_entity_poly.entity_id
_entity_poly.type
_entity_poly.pdbx_seq_one_letter_code
_entity_poly.pdbx_strand_id
1 'polypeptide(L)'
;MANKRYLKRTINYITSELFAETMAAVIYNDKTNKEAGDNLLASIILTRDDFIKRVSHPEPGLAPNKYFKTLIKDFNNSMSEIIDRINNLG
;
A
#
# COMPACT_ATOMS: atom_id res chain seq x y z
N MET A 1 8.73 -18.50 11.10
CA MET A 1 8.92 -17.09 10.64
C MET A 1 8.75 -16.89 9.12
N ALA A 2 8.38 -17.92 8.34
CA ALA A 2 8.13 -17.79 6.90
C ALA A 2 6.96 -16.85 6.55
N ASN A 3 5.90 -16.83 7.36
CA ASN A 3 4.69 -16.03 7.08
C ASN A 3 4.95 -14.51 7.14
N LYS A 4 5.66 -14.00 8.17
CA LYS A 4 6.02 -12.57 8.25
C LYS A 4 6.91 -12.11 7.09
N ARG A 5 7.92 -12.92 6.73
CA ARG A 5 8.82 -12.60 5.60
C ARG A 5 8.06 -12.58 4.28
N TYR A 6 7.19 -13.58 4.06
CA TYR A 6 6.34 -13.65 2.89
C TYR A 6 5.40 -12.44 2.81
N LEU A 7 4.70 -12.12 3.90
CA LEU A 7 3.77 -10.99 3.97
C LEU A 7 4.46 -9.65 3.68
N LYS A 8 5.65 -9.40 4.25
CA LYS A 8 6.45 -8.21 3.92
C LYS A 8 6.82 -8.16 2.43
N ARG A 9 7.18 -9.30 1.83
CA ARG A 9 7.49 -9.37 0.40
C ARG A 9 6.26 -9.06 -0.45
N THR A 10 5.10 -9.60 -0.09
CA THR A 10 3.83 -9.33 -0.75
C THR A 10 3.43 -7.87 -0.66
N ILE A 11 3.51 -7.26 0.53
CA ILE A 11 3.26 -5.81 0.73
C ILE A 11 4.19 -4.99 -0.17
N ASN A 12 5.51 -5.24 -0.11
CA ASN A 12 6.48 -4.54 -0.94
C ASN A 12 6.14 -4.67 -2.43
N TYR A 13 5.90 -5.90 -2.91
CA TYR A 13 5.60 -6.17 -4.31
C TYR A 13 4.37 -5.38 -4.78
N ILE A 14 3.25 -5.50 -4.08
CA ILE A 14 1.99 -4.82 -4.45
C ILE A 14 2.17 -3.30 -4.45
N THR A 15 2.79 -2.74 -3.40
CA THR A 15 3.00 -1.28 -3.32
C THR A 15 3.98 -0.77 -4.38
N SER A 16 4.95 -1.59 -4.80
CA SER A 16 5.86 -1.23 -5.90
C SER A 16 5.15 -1.18 -7.25
N GLU A 17 4.24 -2.13 -7.53
CA GLU A 17 3.41 -2.11 -8.75
C GLU A 17 2.51 -0.87 -8.77
N LEU A 18 1.79 -0.58 -7.68
CA LEU A 18 0.91 0.59 -7.59
C LEU A 18 1.70 1.91 -7.72
N PHE A 19 2.92 1.96 -7.17
CA PHE A 19 3.78 3.13 -7.32
C PHE A 19 4.18 3.34 -8.78
N ALA A 20 4.58 2.27 -9.49
CA ALA A 20 4.92 2.34 -10.90
C ALA A 20 3.73 2.74 -11.78
N GLU A 21 2.55 2.21 -11.49
CA GLU A 21 1.31 2.55 -12.19
C GLU A 21 0.92 4.02 -11.97
N THR A 22 1.02 4.50 -10.73
CA THR A 22 0.79 5.92 -10.41
C THR A 22 1.79 6.83 -11.12
N MET A 23 3.07 6.47 -11.12
CA MET A 23 4.11 7.20 -11.86
C MET A 23 3.81 7.26 -13.36
N ALA A 24 3.37 6.15 -13.94
CA ALA A 24 2.99 6.09 -15.35
C ALA A 24 1.79 6.99 -15.65
N ALA A 25 0.75 6.95 -14.80
CA ALA A 25 -0.40 7.84 -14.94
C ALA A 25 0.03 9.32 -14.94
N VAL A 26 0.90 9.71 -14.00
CA VAL A 26 1.39 11.09 -13.88
C VAL A 26 2.26 11.52 -15.07
N ILE A 27 3.12 10.64 -15.59
CA ILE A 27 4.06 10.97 -16.67
C ILE A 27 3.36 11.01 -18.04
N TYR A 28 2.42 10.10 -18.30
CA TYR A 28 1.86 9.90 -19.64
C TYR A 28 0.52 10.61 -19.87
N ASN A 29 -0.12 11.15 -18.84
CA ASN A 29 -1.35 11.90 -18.99
C ASN A 29 -1.13 13.40 -18.74
N ASP A 30 -1.17 14.20 -19.81
CA ASP A 30 -0.97 15.65 -19.78
C ASP A 30 -2.05 16.41 -18.99
N LYS A 31 -3.17 15.74 -18.65
CA LYS A 31 -4.26 16.31 -17.83
C LYS A 31 -4.10 16.04 -16.34
N THR A 32 -3.14 15.19 -15.95
CA THR A 32 -2.97 14.79 -14.56
C THR A 32 -2.52 15.98 -13.72
N ASN A 33 -3.21 16.22 -12.61
CA ASN A 33 -2.69 17.17 -11.62
C ASN A 33 -1.44 16.55 -10.98
N LYS A 34 -0.27 17.08 -11.33
CA LYS A 34 1.02 16.60 -10.83
C LYS A 34 1.11 16.59 -9.30
N GLU A 35 0.53 17.58 -8.63
CA GLU A 35 0.49 17.63 -7.16
C GLU A 35 -0.37 16.50 -6.58
N ALA A 36 -1.51 16.20 -7.21
CA ALA A 36 -2.34 15.07 -6.80
C ALA A 36 -1.61 13.73 -6.99
N GLY A 37 -0.84 13.60 -8.08
CA GLY A 37 0.04 12.47 -8.35
C GLY A 37 1.13 12.31 -7.30
N ASP A 38 1.88 13.36 -7.01
CA ASP A 38 2.95 13.37 -6.00
C ASP A 38 2.41 13.01 -4.60
N ASN A 39 1.23 13.53 -4.25
CA ASN A 39 0.55 13.20 -3.00
C ASN A 39 0.12 11.71 -2.94
N LEU A 40 -0.33 11.12 -4.06
CA LEU A 40 -0.67 9.71 -4.10
C LEU A 40 0.57 8.82 -3.98
N LEU A 41 1.66 9.17 -4.65
CA LEU A 41 2.95 8.47 -4.54
C LEU A 41 3.48 8.49 -3.11
N ALA A 42 3.42 9.66 -2.45
CA ALA A 42 3.79 9.78 -1.04
C ALA A 42 2.89 8.90 -0.15
N SER A 43 1.58 8.88 -0.40
CA SER A 43 0.63 8.02 0.30
C SER A 43 1.02 6.54 0.19
N ILE A 44 1.38 6.05 -1.00
CA ILE A 44 1.79 4.66 -1.21
C ILE A 44 3.03 4.32 -0.36
N ILE A 45 4.03 5.20 -0.32
CA ILE A 45 5.25 5.00 0.48
C ILE A 45 4.93 4.94 1.97
N LEU A 46 4.11 5.86 2.47
CA LEU A 46 3.73 5.92 3.88
C LEU A 46 2.90 4.71 4.30
N THR A 47 1.91 4.32 3.48
CA THR A 47 1.09 3.12 3.70
C THR A 47 1.97 1.86 3.74
N ARG A 48 2.91 1.72 2.79
CA ARG A 48 3.86 0.60 2.79
C ARG A 48 4.64 0.55 4.11
N ASP A 49 5.24 1.66 4.53
CA ASP A 49 6.06 1.70 5.74
C ASP A 49 5.26 1.33 6.99
N ASP A 50 4.04 1.84 7.13
CA ASP A 50 3.12 1.48 8.21
C ASP A 50 2.86 -0.03 8.25
N PHE A 51 2.44 -0.62 7.14
CA PHE A 51 2.14 -2.05 7.10
C PHE A 51 3.38 -2.93 7.35
N ILE A 52 4.57 -2.54 6.87
CA ILE A 52 5.82 -3.25 7.16
C ILE A 52 6.15 -3.20 8.67
N LYS A 53 5.93 -2.05 9.32
CA LYS A 53 6.10 -1.90 10.77
C LYS A 53 5.10 -2.75 11.55
N ARG A 54 3.82 -2.72 11.17
CA ARG A 54 2.76 -3.56 11.78
C ARG A 54 3.06 -5.06 11.68
N VAL A 55 3.58 -5.54 10.54
CA VAL A 55 4.02 -6.95 10.42
C VAL A 55 5.19 -7.28 11.36
N SER A 56 6.08 -6.31 11.58
CA SER A 56 7.26 -6.46 12.46
C SER A 56 6.88 -6.45 13.94
N HIS A 57 5.91 -5.62 14.31
CA HIS A 57 5.50 -5.34 15.68
C HIS A 57 3.99 -5.62 15.88
N PRO A 58 3.58 -6.90 15.96
CA PRO A 58 2.20 -7.24 16.27
C PRO A 58 1.77 -6.70 17.63
N GLU A 59 0.51 -6.30 17.73
CA GLU A 59 -0.05 -5.74 18.96
C GLU A 59 -0.05 -6.78 20.10
N PRO A 60 0.52 -6.45 21.26
CA PRO A 60 0.50 -7.35 22.41
C PRO A 60 -0.92 -7.54 22.92
N GLY A 61 -1.27 -8.77 23.33
CA GLY A 61 -2.60 -9.10 23.86
C GLY A 61 -3.62 -9.57 22.82
N LEU A 62 -3.34 -9.45 21.51
CA LEU A 62 -4.18 -10.03 20.46
C LEU A 62 -3.63 -11.38 19.97
N ALA A 63 -4.53 -12.35 19.73
CA ALA A 63 -4.14 -13.63 19.14
C ALA A 63 -3.49 -13.40 17.76
N PRO A 64 -2.31 -13.97 17.47
CA PRO A 64 -1.56 -13.68 16.23
C PRO A 64 -2.38 -13.89 14.94
N ASN A 65 -3.19 -14.95 14.89
CA ASN A 65 -4.03 -15.24 13.74
C ASN A 65 -5.07 -14.13 13.49
N LYS A 66 -5.72 -13.65 14.57
CA LYS A 66 -6.69 -12.55 14.49
C LYS A 66 -6.00 -11.24 14.04
N TYR A 67 -4.83 -10.94 14.61
CA TYR A 67 -4.04 -9.77 14.23
C TYR A 67 -3.71 -9.76 12.73
N PHE A 68 -3.11 -10.83 12.21
CA PHE A 68 -2.67 -10.85 10.82
C PHE A 68 -3.83 -10.91 9.82
N LYS A 69 -4.96 -11.55 10.17
CA LYS A 69 -6.18 -11.50 9.35
C LYS A 69 -6.70 -10.07 9.21
N THR A 70 -6.78 -9.33 10.32
CA THR A 70 -7.19 -7.92 10.30
C THR A 70 -6.20 -7.08 9.50
N LEU A 71 -4.89 -7.24 9.74
CA LEU A 71 -3.86 -6.51 9.01
C LEU A 71 -3.96 -6.72 7.49
N ILE A 72 -4.17 -7.95 7.02
CA ILE A 72 -4.34 -8.25 5.59
C ILE A 72 -5.61 -7.59 5.04
N LYS A 73 -6.72 -7.64 5.79
CA LYS A 73 -7.98 -6.98 5.41
C LYS A 73 -7.78 -5.47 5.27
N ASP A 74 -7.16 -4.83 6.25
CA ASP A 74 -6.89 -3.39 6.24
C ASP A 74 -5.98 -3.02 5.07
N PHE A 75 -4.94 -3.82 4.82
CA PHE A 75 -4.04 -3.61 3.68
C PHE A 75 -4.79 -3.65 2.35
N ASN A 76 -5.63 -4.67 2.13
CA ASN A 76 -6.42 -4.80 0.90
C ASN A 76 -7.39 -3.63 0.71
N ASN A 77 -7.99 -3.12 1.78
CA ASN A 77 -8.84 -1.94 1.73
C ASN A 77 -8.04 -0.70 1.29
N SER A 78 -6.87 -0.46 1.91
CA SER A 78 -6.00 0.65 1.51
C SER A 78 -5.51 0.53 0.05
N MET A 79 -5.23 -0.69 -0.43
CA MET A 79 -4.84 -0.89 -1.83
C MET A 79 -6.01 -0.59 -2.78
N SER A 80 -7.24 -0.98 -2.40
CA SER A 80 -8.44 -0.68 -3.19
C SER A 80 -8.67 0.84 -3.30
N GLU A 81 -8.55 1.57 -2.19
CA GLU A 81 -8.64 3.04 -2.17
C GLU A 81 -7.55 3.70 -3.02
N ILE A 82 -6.32 3.19 -3.00
CA ILE A 82 -5.23 3.68 -3.84
C ILE A 82 -5.56 3.45 -5.31
N ILE A 83 -6.02 2.24 -5.69
CA ILE A 83 -6.41 1.92 -7.07
C ILE A 83 -7.52 2.86 -7.55
N ASP A 84 -8.54 3.09 -6.72
CA ASP A 84 -9.61 4.03 -7.05
C ASP A 84 -9.07 5.45 -7.28
N ARG A 85 -8.11 5.90 -6.47
CA ARG A 85 -7.46 7.20 -6.65
C ARG A 85 -6.61 7.26 -7.93
N ILE A 86 -5.94 6.16 -8.30
CA ILE A 86 -5.19 6.06 -9.57
C ILE A 86 -6.15 6.19 -10.75
N ASN A 87 -7.27 5.48 -10.74
CA ASN A 87 -8.26 5.54 -11.81
C ASN A 87 -8.90 6.93 -11.98
N ASN A 88 -8.84 7.77 -10.95
CA ASN A 88 -9.40 9.12 -10.93
C ASN A 88 -8.34 10.23 -11.04
N LEU A 89 -7.07 9.91 -11.29
CA LEU A 89 -5.98 10.89 -11.31
C LEU A 89 -6.04 11.87 -12.50
N GLY A 90 -6.75 11.52 -13.58
CA GLY A 90 -7.00 12.39 -14.74
C GLY A 90 -7.36 11.62 -15.99
#